data_AF-A0A662N330-F1
#
_entry.id   AF-A0A662N330-F1
#
_cell.length_a   1.000
_cell.length_b   1.000
_cell.length_c   1.000
_cell.angle_alpha   90.00
_cell.angle_beta   90.00
_cell.angle_gamma   90.00
#
_symmetry.space_group_name_H-M   'P 1'
#
loop_
_entity.id
_entity.type
_entity.pdbx_description
1 polymer ?
#
loop_
_entity_poly.entity_id
_entity_poly.type
_entity_poly.pdbx_seq_one_letter_code
_entity_poly.pdbx_strand_id
1 'polypeptide(L)'
;KKLDEALAIYPRICSFCSAAHKLTAIEAAEKAVGFTPREEIQTIRDLVYIGDMIESHALHLYLLVLPDYLGYSNPLAMVDKYKKEIEYAMKLKNIGAKIMDVIGSRAIHQENAVLGGFGKLPTKAQFEELKKELKEALPVAEYTVELFSKFEQYAEVEDREMVHMAVKPRNGVYGIFGDYIKVSDGFEFPVEDYKKWIVERVVEHSFAKHSFYREKPFMVGAISRVVNNADLLYGKARELYGKYKELLRYDNCFANNFAQALELVYFVERAIDEIDEILAKWPIKPRDEVEIKDGRGVSITEAPRGLVAYTIEVKDGRVAYADIITPTAMNLAIMERHVRMMAEKHYMDDAERLKYLTEMTVRAYDPCISCSVHIVRL
;
A
#
# COMPACT_ATOMS: atom_id res chain seq x y z
N LYS A 1 -3.06 25.77 8.67
CA LYS A 1 -3.60 25.27 9.97
C LYS A 1 -2.46 24.98 10.92
N LYS A 2 -2.69 24.79 12.22
CA LYS A 2 -1.63 24.27 13.10
C LYS A 2 -1.18 22.88 12.61
N LEU A 3 0.07 22.51 12.90
CA LEU A 3 0.64 21.26 12.38
C LEU A 3 -0.15 20.02 12.83
N ASP A 4 -0.52 19.95 14.10
CA ASP A 4 -1.35 18.89 14.69
C ASP A 4 -2.75 18.80 14.05
N GLU A 5 -3.42 19.94 13.84
CA GLU A 5 -4.70 20.01 13.13
C GLU A 5 -4.57 19.52 11.69
N ALA A 6 -3.48 19.86 10.99
CA ALA A 6 -3.25 19.41 9.63
C ALA A 6 -3.00 17.89 9.56
N LEU A 7 -2.21 17.34 10.50
CA LEU A 7 -1.98 15.90 10.64
C LEU A 7 -3.25 15.12 11.01
N ALA A 8 -4.24 15.77 11.61
CA ALA A 8 -5.57 15.18 11.79
C ALA A 8 -6.39 15.24 10.48
N ILE A 9 -6.14 16.18 9.58
CA ILE A 9 -6.90 16.29 8.32
C ILE A 9 -6.40 15.32 7.25
N TYR A 10 -5.09 15.14 7.11
CA TYR A 10 -4.51 14.34 6.01
C TYR A 10 -5.08 12.92 5.83
N PRO A 11 -5.39 12.15 6.89
CA PRO A 11 -5.98 10.82 6.73
C PRO A 11 -7.36 10.80 6.06
N ARG A 12 -8.03 11.96 5.95
CA ARG A 12 -9.36 12.09 5.32
C ARG A 12 -9.30 12.18 3.80
N ILE A 13 -8.10 12.23 3.21
CA ILE A 13 -7.91 12.11 1.76
C ILE A 13 -8.49 10.76 1.29
N CYS A 14 -8.31 9.72 2.09
CA CYS A 14 -8.69 8.37 1.69
C CYS A 14 -8.92 7.50 2.93
N SER A 15 -10.18 7.08 3.14
CA SER A 15 -10.56 6.28 4.31
C SER A 15 -10.07 4.83 4.26
N PHE A 16 -9.70 4.33 3.08
CA PHE A 16 -9.23 2.95 2.87
C PHE A 16 -7.73 2.75 3.08
N CYS A 17 -6.93 3.82 3.06
CA CYS A 17 -5.50 3.78 3.38
C CYS A 17 -5.15 4.94 4.33
N SER A 18 -6.04 5.19 5.29
CA SER A 18 -5.92 6.32 6.21
C SER A 18 -4.66 6.22 7.08
N ALA A 19 -4.23 4.99 7.39
CA ALA A 19 -3.03 4.74 8.17
C ALA A 19 -1.78 5.15 7.38
N ALA A 20 -1.69 4.72 6.12
CA ALA A 20 -0.64 5.15 5.20
C ALA A 20 -0.53 6.69 5.13
N HIS A 21 -1.65 7.39 4.93
CA HIS A 21 -1.67 8.85 4.90
C HIS A 21 -1.25 9.48 6.24
N LYS A 22 -1.74 8.95 7.38
CA LYS A 22 -1.40 9.47 8.71
C LYS A 22 0.09 9.32 9.00
N LEU A 23 0.64 8.13 8.80
CA LEU A 23 2.00 7.78 9.20
C LEU A 23 3.04 8.45 8.29
N THR A 24 2.79 8.50 6.98
CA THR A 24 3.65 9.24 6.03
C THR A 24 3.66 10.73 6.33
N ALA A 25 2.50 11.31 6.65
CA ALA A 25 2.42 12.72 7.00
C ALA A 25 3.12 13.04 8.33
N ILE A 26 3.02 12.17 9.33
CA ILE A 26 3.77 12.31 10.59
C ILE A 26 5.27 12.27 10.30
N GLU A 27 5.74 11.32 9.51
CA GLU A 27 7.16 11.21 9.18
C GLU A 27 7.66 12.46 8.42
N ALA A 28 6.89 12.96 7.44
CA ALA A 28 7.22 14.21 6.76
C ALA A 28 7.28 15.39 7.75
N ALA A 29 6.35 15.47 8.70
CA ALA A 29 6.33 16.51 9.72
C ALA A 29 7.50 16.40 10.70
N GLU A 30 7.86 15.19 11.12
CA GLU A 30 9.02 14.92 11.97
C GLU A 30 10.33 15.29 11.28
N LYS A 31 10.49 14.90 10.00
CA LYS A 31 11.60 15.36 9.15
C LYS A 31 11.63 16.89 9.04
N ALA A 32 10.47 17.55 8.88
CA ALA A 32 10.39 19.01 8.75
C ALA A 32 10.89 19.74 10.01
N VAL A 33 10.60 19.21 11.20
CA VAL A 33 11.05 19.81 12.48
C VAL A 33 12.41 19.28 12.96
N GLY A 34 13.05 18.38 12.20
CA GLY A 34 14.35 17.80 12.53
C GLY A 34 14.30 16.78 13.68
N PHE A 35 13.19 16.07 13.84
CA PHE A 35 12.99 15.04 14.85
C PHE A 35 13.09 13.63 14.24
N THR A 36 13.77 12.73 14.92
CA THR A 36 13.85 11.30 14.56
C THR A 36 13.21 10.46 15.67
N PRO A 37 12.17 9.66 15.37
CA PRO A 37 11.53 8.81 16.37
C PRO A 37 12.48 7.69 16.83
N ARG A 38 12.28 7.20 18.06
CA ARG A 38 12.97 6.01 18.55
C ARG A 38 12.58 4.77 17.75
N GLU A 39 13.49 3.80 17.64
CA GLU A 39 13.28 2.57 16.85
C GLU A 39 12.01 1.83 17.27
N GLU A 40 11.76 1.67 18.56
CA GLU A 40 10.57 0.96 19.04
C GLU A 40 9.26 1.67 18.69
N ILE A 41 9.28 3.00 18.54
CA ILE A 41 8.13 3.76 18.05
C ILE A 41 7.96 3.55 16.55
N GLN A 42 9.06 3.49 15.80
CA GLN A 42 9.03 3.16 14.38
C GLN A 42 8.47 1.76 14.15
N THR A 43 8.91 0.74 14.89
CA THR A 43 8.38 -0.63 14.81
C THR A 43 6.86 -0.67 15.08
N ILE A 44 6.36 0.12 16.04
CA ILE A 44 4.91 0.17 16.31
C ILE A 44 4.16 0.86 15.16
N ARG A 45 4.76 1.86 14.50
CA ARG A 45 4.18 2.48 13.29
C ARG A 45 4.16 1.51 12.12
N ASP A 46 5.24 0.76 11.93
CA ASP A 46 5.35 -0.29 10.92
C ASP A 46 4.21 -1.30 11.11
N LEU A 47 3.99 -1.76 12.35
CA LEU A 47 2.92 -2.70 12.68
C LEU A 47 1.52 -2.16 12.35
N VAL A 48 1.25 -0.87 12.62
CA VAL A 48 -0.02 -0.22 12.21
C VAL A 48 -0.20 -0.24 10.70
N TYR A 49 0.87 0.06 9.97
CA TYR A 49 0.88 0.08 8.51
C TYR A 49 0.71 -1.34 7.94
N ILE A 50 1.31 -2.35 8.55
CA ILE A 50 1.09 -3.76 8.23
C ILE A 50 -0.39 -4.14 8.41
N GLY A 51 -1.05 -3.67 9.46
CA GLY A 51 -2.50 -3.85 9.63
C GLY A 51 -3.31 -3.32 8.44
N ASP A 52 -2.99 -2.11 7.96
CA ASP A 52 -3.58 -1.48 6.77
C ASP A 52 -3.31 -2.31 5.49
N MET A 53 -2.10 -2.84 5.36
CA MET A 53 -1.68 -3.69 4.25
C MET A 53 -2.48 -5.00 4.20
N ILE A 54 -2.61 -5.68 5.34
CA ILE A 54 -3.35 -6.95 5.44
C ILE A 54 -4.84 -6.72 5.13
N GLU A 55 -5.45 -5.68 5.72
CA GLU A 55 -6.85 -5.36 5.48
C GLU A 55 -7.10 -4.99 4.01
N SER A 56 -6.30 -4.07 3.45
CA SER A 56 -6.50 -3.58 2.08
C SER A 56 -6.32 -4.69 1.05
N HIS A 57 -5.24 -5.48 1.13
CA HIS A 57 -5.00 -6.57 0.18
C HIS A 57 -6.08 -7.64 0.27
N ALA A 58 -6.50 -8.03 1.47
CA ALA A 58 -7.57 -9.02 1.63
C ALA A 58 -8.89 -8.53 1.03
N LEU A 59 -9.27 -7.28 1.30
CA LEU A 59 -10.48 -6.68 0.71
C LEU A 59 -10.41 -6.61 -0.81
N HIS A 60 -9.29 -6.12 -1.35
CA HIS A 60 -9.11 -5.99 -2.79
C HIS A 60 -9.20 -7.35 -3.49
N LEU A 61 -8.38 -8.31 -3.06
CA LEU A 61 -8.30 -9.62 -3.70
C LEU A 61 -9.64 -10.36 -3.63
N TYR A 62 -10.24 -10.47 -2.45
CA TYR A 62 -11.44 -11.30 -2.29
C TYR A 62 -12.74 -10.62 -2.71
N LEU A 63 -12.86 -9.29 -2.59
CA LEU A 63 -14.12 -8.59 -2.85
C LEU A 63 -14.14 -7.86 -4.20
N LEU A 64 -12.99 -7.62 -4.84
CA LEU A 64 -12.95 -6.93 -6.13
C LEU A 64 -12.40 -7.84 -7.22
N VAL A 65 -11.30 -8.54 -6.97
CA VAL A 65 -10.64 -9.34 -8.01
C VAL A 65 -11.24 -10.74 -8.17
N LEU A 66 -11.51 -11.44 -7.07
CA LEU A 66 -12.05 -12.80 -7.10
C LEU A 66 -13.43 -12.91 -7.77
N PRO A 67 -14.40 -11.99 -7.55
CA PRO A 67 -15.68 -12.02 -8.26
C PRO A 67 -15.50 -11.96 -9.77
N ASP A 68 -14.56 -11.13 -10.26
CA ASP A 68 -14.26 -11.04 -11.67
C ASP A 68 -13.83 -12.40 -12.20
N TYR A 69 -12.71 -12.96 -11.72
CA TYR A 69 -12.23 -14.24 -12.25
C TYR A 69 -13.25 -15.40 -12.16
N LEU A 70 -14.22 -15.32 -11.25
CA LEU A 70 -15.28 -16.31 -11.10
C LEU A 70 -16.58 -16.00 -11.86
N GLY A 71 -16.67 -14.84 -12.54
CA GLY A 71 -17.82 -14.41 -13.33
C GLY A 71 -19.02 -13.95 -12.49
N TYR A 72 -18.79 -13.43 -11.29
CA TYR A 72 -19.82 -12.91 -10.40
C TYR A 72 -19.91 -11.38 -10.48
N SER A 73 -21.13 -10.85 -10.48
CA SER A 73 -21.37 -9.40 -10.51
C SER A 73 -20.97 -8.65 -9.24
N ASN A 74 -20.89 -9.37 -8.10
CA ASN A 74 -20.49 -8.81 -6.81
C ASN A 74 -20.14 -9.94 -5.81
N PRO A 75 -19.45 -9.63 -4.70
CA PRO A 75 -19.07 -10.61 -3.68
C PRO A 75 -20.24 -11.31 -2.98
N LEU A 76 -21.39 -10.63 -2.81
CA LEU A 76 -22.53 -11.23 -2.12
C LEU A 76 -23.12 -12.40 -2.92
N ALA A 77 -23.06 -12.31 -4.25
CA ALA A 77 -23.47 -13.39 -5.14
C ALA A 77 -22.59 -14.64 -5.02
N MET A 78 -21.40 -14.54 -4.42
CA MET A 78 -20.48 -15.67 -4.23
C MET A 78 -20.74 -16.46 -2.95
N VAL A 79 -21.50 -15.92 -1.98
CA VAL A 79 -21.58 -16.46 -0.61
C VAL A 79 -22.01 -17.93 -0.56
N ASP A 80 -22.96 -18.34 -1.41
CA ASP A 80 -23.49 -19.71 -1.39
C ASP A 80 -22.46 -20.76 -1.83
N LYS A 81 -21.58 -20.41 -2.77
CA LYS A 81 -20.61 -21.35 -3.38
C LYS A 81 -19.18 -21.18 -2.87
N TYR A 82 -18.81 -19.98 -2.48
CA TYR A 82 -17.46 -19.58 -2.06
C TYR A 82 -17.44 -19.07 -0.62
N LYS A 83 -18.27 -19.69 0.24
CA LYS A 83 -18.37 -19.34 1.66
C LYS A 83 -17.02 -19.33 2.37
N LYS A 84 -16.18 -20.33 2.07
CA LYS A 84 -14.83 -20.45 2.64
C LYS A 84 -13.96 -19.23 2.30
N GLU A 85 -13.96 -18.82 1.03
CA GLU A 85 -13.20 -17.66 0.55
C GLU A 85 -13.69 -16.37 1.21
N ILE A 86 -15.01 -16.20 1.38
CA ILE A 86 -15.57 -15.05 2.09
C ILE A 86 -15.19 -15.06 3.58
N GLU A 87 -15.25 -16.21 4.26
CA GLU A 87 -14.80 -16.34 5.65
C GLU A 87 -13.31 -16.02 5.81
N TYR A 88 -12.49 -16.43 4.84
CA TYR A 88 -11.05 -16.17 4.82
C TYR A 88 -10.74 -14.69 4.59
N ALA A 89 -11.46 -14.06 3.65
CA ALA A 89 -11.42 -12.61 3.43
C ALA A 89 -11.73 -11.85 4.72
N MET A 90 -12.81 -12.22 5.40
CA MET A 90 -13.22 -11.58 6.66
C MET A 90 -12.22 -11.82 7.77
N LYS A 91 -11.61 -13.02 7.86
CA LYS A 91 -10.57 -13.30 8.86
C LYS A 91 -9.35 -12.40 8.70
N LEU A 92 -8.82 -12.28 7.48
CA LEU A 92 -7.68 -11.40 7.18
C LEU A 92 -8.04 -9.92 7.38
N LYS A 93 -9.18 -9.49 6.86
CA LYS A 93 -9.68 -8.12 7.04
C LYS A 93 -9.88 -7.75 8.51
N ASN A 94 -10.39 -8.68 9.33
CA ASN A 94 -10.64 -8.42 10.74
C ASN A 94 -9.34 -8.33 11.55
N ILE A 95 -8.33 -9.16 11.27
CA ILE A 95 -7.05 -9.06 11.98
C ILE A 95 -6.29 -7.78 11.60
N GLY A 96 -6.27 -7.40 10.31
CA GLY A 96 -5.69 -6.12 9.87
C GLY A 96 -6.36 -4.92 10.54
N ALA A 97 -7.70 -4.89 10.54
CA ALA A 97 -8.48 -3.87 11.23
C ALA A 97 -8.24 -3.85 12.74
N LYS A 98 -8.12 -5.04 13.38
CA LYS A 98 -7.89 -5.15 14.83
C LYS A 98 -6.52 -4.60 15.22
N ILE A 99 -5.48 -4.82 14.42
CA ILE A 99 -4.16 -4.21 14.64
C ILE A 99 -4.29 -2.68 14.63
N MET A 100 -4.93 -2.14 13.59
CA MET A 100 -5.15 -0.69 13.47
C MET A 100 -6.02 -0.12 14.60
N ASP A 101 -7.04 -0.85 15.05
CA ASP A 101 -7.93 -0.42 16.13
C ASP A 101 -7.22 -0.42 17.49
N VAL A 102 -6.53 -1.51 17.82
CA VAL A 102 -5.81 -1.68 19.09
C VAL A 102 -4.69 -0.65 19.23
N ILE A 103 -3.89 -0.43 18.18
CA ILE A 103 -2.73 0.46 18.23
C ILE A 103 -3.10 1.90 17.85
N GLY A 104 -3.91 2.08 16.82
CA GLY A 104 -4.33 3.40 16.30
C GLY A 104 -5.52 4.02 17.03
N SER A 105 -6.12 3.31 17.99
CA SER A 105 -7.39 3.63 18.70
C SER A 105 -8.64 3.64 17.81
N ARG A 106 -8.49 3.49 16.50
CA ARG A 106 -9.54 3.36 15.50
C ARG A 106 -9.00 2.61 14.30
N ALA A 107 -9.79 1.71 13.73
CA ALA A 107 -9.48 1.06 12.46
C ALA A 107 -9.33 2.06 11.29
N ILE A 108 -10.07 3.18 11.33
CA ILE A 108 -10.02 4.24 10.30
C ILE A 108 -9.61 5.56 10.96
N HIS A 109 -8.70 6.29 10.29
CA HIS A 109 -8.11 7.55 10.74
C HIS A 109 -7.41 7.43 12.11
N GLN A 110 -6.19 6.91 12.11
CA GLN A 110 -5.37 6.59 13.29
C GLN A 110 -5.03 7.83 14.15
N GLU A 111 -5.99 8.32 14.94
CA GLU A 111 -5.85 9.52 15.78
C GLU A 111 -4.80 9.35 16.88
N ASN A 112 -4.55 8.12 17.31
CA ASN A 112 -3.57 7.84 18.36
C ASN A 112 -2.12 8.07 17.90
N ALA A 113 -1.85 8.00 16.58
CA ALA A 113 -0.54 8.33 16.03
C ALA A 113 -0.36 9.85 16.00
N VAL A 114 0.71 10.34 16.63
CA VAL A 114 1.01 11.76 16.79
C VAL A 114 2.50 12.03 16.57
N LEU A 115 2.90 13.31 16.47
CA LEU A 115 4.34 13.66 16.44
C LEU A 115 5.03 13.11 17.69
N GLY A 116 6.16 12.44 17.49
CA GLY A 116 6.99 11.87 18.55
C GLY A 116 6.55 10.50 19.06
N GLY A 117 5.43 9.95 18.56
CA GLY A 117 4.99 8.60 18.88
C GLY A 117 3.47 8.42 18.93
N PHE A 118 2.96 7.92 20.05
CA PHE A 118 1.55 7.57 20.23
C PHE A 118 0.97 8.22 21.48
N GLY A 119 -0.33 8.55 21.46
CA GLY A 119 -1.04 9.05 22.64
C GLY A 119 -1.05 8.02 23.77
N LYS A 120 -1.39 6.77 23.46
CA LYS A 120 -1.34 5.63 24.37
C LYS A 120 -0.85 4.37 23.64
N LEU A 121 -0.08 3.53 24.30
CA LEU A 121 0.27 2.21 23.76
C LEU A 121 -0.68 1.11 24.28
N PRO A 122 -0.93 0.06 23.49
CA PRO A 122 -1.61 -1.15 23.97
C PRO A 122 -0.85 -1.81 25.12
N THR A 123 -1.54 -2.65 25.88
CA THR A 123 -0.91 -3.49 26.91
C THR A 123 -0.15 -4.67 26.30
N LYS A 124 0.79 -5.27 27.05
CA LYS A 124 1.47 -6.53 26.64
C LYS A 124 0.47 -7.61 26.22
N ALA A 125 -0.58 -7.81 27.01
CA ALA A 125 -1.58 -8.84 26.77
C ALA A 125 -2.29 -8.64 25.41
N GLN A 126 -2.55 -7.38 25.02
CA GLN A 126 -3.15 -7.09 23.71
C GLN A 126 -2.19 -7.38 22.56
N PHE A 127 -0.90 -7.11 22.71
CA PHE A 127 0.10 -7.51 21.71
C PHE A 127 0.23 -9.04 21.60
N GLU A 128 0.24 -9.75 22.73
CA GLU A 128 0.26 -11.22 22.76
C GLU A 128 -0.99 -11.84 22.11
N GLU A 129 -2.16 -11.23 22.32
CA GLU A 129 -3.42 -11.63 21.67
C GLU A 129 -3.37 -11.43 20.14
N LEU A 130 -2.92 -10.25 19.68
CA LEU A 130 -2.71 -9.98 18.25
C LEU A 130 -1.76 -11.01 17.63
N LYS A 131 -0.65 -11.32 18.30
CA LYS A 131 0.32 -12.32 17.84
C LYS A 131 -0.33 -13.70 17.69
N LYS A 132 -1.17 -14.11 18.64
CA LYS A 132 -1.88 -15.39 18.56
C LYS A 132 -2.81 -15.43 17.35
N GLU A 133 -3.59 -14.39 17.12
CA GLU A 133 -4.52 -14.33 15.99
C GLU A 133 -3.82 -14.25 14.64
N LEU A 134 -2.69 -13.55 14.56
CA LEU A 134 -1.84 -13.52 13.36
C LEU A 134 -1.32 -14.92 13.00
N LYS A 135 -0.88 -15.71 14.00
CA LYS A 135 -0.49 -17.11 13.77
C LYS A 135 -1.64 -17.96 13.24
N GLU A 136 -2.86 -17.71 13.72
CA GLU A 136 -4.06 -18.39 13.21
C GLU A 136 -4.48 -17.90 11.81
N ALA A 137 -4.10 -16.69 11.42
CA ALA A 137 -4.37 -16.09 10.11
C ALA A 137 -3.34 -16.48 9.04
N LEU A 138 -2.11 -16.85 9.43
CA LEU A 138 -1.04 -17.20 8.49
C LEU A 138 -1.44 -18.31 7.49
N PRO A 139 -2.05 -19.45 7.90
CA PRO A 139 -2.50 -20.46 6.94
C PRO A 139 -3.57 -19.95 5.96
N VAL A 140 -4.33 -18.92 6.34
CA VAL A 140 -5.33 -18.29 5.47
C VAL A 140 -4.65 -17.41 4.42
N ALA A 141 -3.60 -16.67 4.81
CA ALA A 141 -2.77 -15.93 3.86
C ALA A 141 -2.08 -16.87 2.87
N GLU A 142 -1.55 -18.01 3.33
CA GLU A 142 -0.96 -19.04 2.45
C GLU A 142 -1.98 -19.60 1.45
N TYR A 143 -3.19 -19.90 1.91
CA TYR A 143 -4.29 -20.31 1.01
C TYR A 143 -4.59 -19.25 -0.05
N THR A 144 -4.48 -17.97 0.29
CA THR A 144 -4.72 -16.86 -0.66
C THR A 144 -3.72 -16.93 -1.82
N VAL A 145 -2.45 -17.21 -1.54
CA VAL A 145 -1.43 -17.43 -2.59
C VAL A 145 -1.79 -18.62 -3.47
N GLU A 146 -2.21 -19.74 -2.88
CA GLU A 146 -2.61 -20.93 -3.65
C GLU A 146 -3.90 -20.74 -4.46
N LEU A 147 -4.81 -19.89 -4.00
CA LEU A 147 -6.01 -19.54 -4.74
C LEU A 147 -5.64 -18.67 -5.95
N PHE A 148 -4.86 -17.60 -5.71
CA PHE A 148 -4.49 -16.65 -6.75
C PHE A 148 -3.44 -17.18 -7.74
N SER A 149 -2.73 -18.26 -7.40
CA SER A 149 -1.82 -18.91 -8.35
C SER A 149 -2.53 -19.63 -9.51
N LYS A 150 -3.86 -19.81 -9.40
CA LYS A 150 -4.69 -20.51 -10.39
C LYS A 150 -5.32 -19.58 -11.42
N PHE A 151 -5.29 -18.27 -11.19
CA PHE A 151 -5.94 -17.31 -12.08
C PHE A 151 -5.01 -16.85 -13.19
N GLU A 152 -5.62 -16.59 -14.34
CA GLU A 152 -4.92 -16.18 -15.55
C GLU A 152 -4.41 -14.74 -15.45
N GLN A 153 -3.25 -14.50 -16.04
CA GLN A 153 -2.72 -13.16 -16.29
C GLN A 153 -2.81 -12.89 -17.79
N TYR A 154 -3.74 -12.02 -18.16
CA TYR A 154 -4.07 -11.68 -19.55
C TYR A 154 -2.85 -11.15 -20.30
N ALA A 155 -2.52 -11.76 -21.43
CA ALA A 155 -1.34 -11.41 -22.23
C ALA A 155 -1.51 -10.08 -22.99
N GLU A 156 -2.75 -9.62 -23.14
CA GLU A 156 -3.15 -8.40 -23.84
C GLU A 156 -2.52 -7.13 -23.24
N VAL A 157 -2.15 -7.18 -21.95
CA VAL A 157 -1.54 -6.07 -21.21
C VAL A 157 -0.05 -6.26 -20.97
N GLU A 158 0.60 -7.18 -21.70
CA GLU A 158 2.07 -7.34 -21.66
C GLU A 158 2.79 -6.09 -22.15
N ASP A 159 3.41 -5.36 -21.23
CA ASP A 159 4.14 -4.11 -21.49
C ASP A 159 5.60 -4.24 -21.03
N ARG A 160 6.47 -4.59 -21.98
CA ARG A 160 7.92 -4.75 -21.74
C ARG A 160 8.65 -3.44 -21.44
N GLU A 161 7.99 -2.30 -21.63
CA GLU A 161 8.55 -0.98 -21.31
C GLU A 161 8.13 -0.50 -19.91
N MET A 162 7.35 -1.29 -19.17
CA MET A 162 6.86 -0.94 -17.84
C MET A 162 8.01 -0.75 -16.87
N VAL A 163 8.01 0.40 -16.20
CA VAL A 163 8.99 0.75 -15.17
C VAL A 163 8.34 0.59 -13.80
N HIS A 164 9.00 -0.08 -12.87
CA HIS A 164 8.50 -0.26 -11.51
C HIS A 164 9.25 0.62 -10.53
N MET A 165 8.52 1.32 -9.67
CA MET A 165 9.10 2.08 -8.56
C MET A 165 8.62 1.56 -7.21
N ALA A 166 9.54 1.51 -6.26
CA ALA A 166 9.25 1.19 -4.87
C ALA A 166 10.23 1.89 -3.93
N VAL A 167 9.89 2.04 -2.66
CA VAL A 167 10.87 2.47 -1.66
C VAL A 167 11.98 1.43 -1.54
N LYS A 168 13.19 1.88 -1.20
CA LYS A 168 14.26 1.05 -0.68
C LYS A 168 14.04 0.92 0.84
N PRO A 169 13.65 -0.26 1.33
CA PRO A 169 13.32 -0.39 2.75
C PRO A 169 14.52 -0.10 3.65
N ARG A 170 14.25 0.50 4.82
CA ARG A 170 15.25 0.65 5.88
C ARG A 170 15.69 -0.71 6.42
N ASN A 171 16.90 -0.77 6.98
CA ASN A 171 17.42 -1.92 7.74
C ASN A 171 17.52 -3.25 6.97
N GLY A 172 17.41 -3.25 5.64
CA GLY A 172 17.58 -4.46 4.82
C GLY A 172 16.48 -5.51 5.02
N VAL A 173 15.29 -5.09 5.46
CA VAL A 173 14.10 -5.95 5.61
C VAL A 173 13.03 -5.45 4.65
N TYR A 174 12.35 -6.35 3.94
CA TYR A 174 11.26 -5.93 3.03
C TYR A 174 10.21 -5.15 3.84
N GLY A 175 9.93 -3.90 3.45
CA GLY A 175 9.29 -2.97 4.36
C GLY A 175 8.70 -1.76 3.68
N ILE A 176 8.07 -0.93 4.51
CA ILE A 176 7.17 0.13 4.06
C ILE A 176 7.85 1.50 4.05
N PHE A 177 8.78 1.71 4.98
CA PHE A 177 9.50 2.96 5.15
C PHE A 177 10.89 2.88 4.50
N GLY A 178 11.27 3.96 3.82
CA GLY A 178 12.53 4.09 3.12
C GLY A 178 12.91 5.55 2.90
N ASP A 179 14.21 5.81 2.78
CA ASP A 179 14.74 7.16 2.48
C ASP A 179 15.21 7.28 1.02
N TYR A 180 15.11 6.19 0.25
CA TYR A 180 15.41 6.16 -1.18
C TYR A 180 14.28 5.48 -1.95
N ILE A 181 14.14 5.83 -3.22
CA ILE A 181 13.32 5.13 -4.19
C ILE A 181 14.23 4.28 -5.08
N LYS A 182 13.86 3.02 -5.27
CA LYS A 182 14.43 2.09 -6.25
C LYS A 182 13.55 2.04 -7.49
N VAL A 183 14.20 2.03 -8.64
CA VAL A 183 13.55 1.92 -9.95
C VAL A 183 14.07 0.67 -10.66
N SER A 184 13.20 -0.04 -11.37
CA SER A 184 13.56 -1.30 -12.06
C SER A 184 14.59 -1.13 -13.18
N ASP A 185 14.89 0.09 -13.61
CA ASP A 185 15.97 0.41 -14.55
C ASP A 185 17.36 0.45 -13.89
N GLY A 186 17.44 0.17 -12.59
CA GLY A 186 18.66 0.19 -11.79
C GLY A 186 19.00 1.56 -11.18
N PHE A 187 18.16 2.57 -11.41
CA PHE A 187 18.33 3.89 -10.79
C PHE A 187 17.82 3.91 -9.36
N GLU A 188 18.54 4.62 -8.48
CA GLU A 188 18.13 4.88 -7.10
C GLU A 188 18.30 6.38 -6.80
N PHE A 189 17.35 6.98 -6.07
CA PHE A 189 17.44 8.39 -5.69
C PHE A 189 16.81 8.64 -4.30
N PRO A 190 17.29 9.64 -3.53
CA PRO A 190 16.73 9.95 -2.22
C PRO A 190 15.30 10.48 -2.35
N VAL A 191 14.42 10.17 -1.39
CA VAL A 191 13.00 10.57 -1.44
C VAL A 191 12.82 12.09 -1.54
N GLU A 192 13.75 12.87 -0.99
CA GLU A 192 13.76 14.34 -1.06
C GLU A 192 13.86 14.87 -2.51
N ASP A 193 14.44 14.07 -3.41
CA ASP A 193 14.65 14.42 -4.82
C ASP A 193 13.51 13.97 -5.75
N TYR A 194 12.42 13.41 -5.22
CA TYR A 194 11.37 12.81 -6.05
C TYR A 194 10.79 13.73 -7.12
N LYS A 195 10.63 15.04 -6.84
CA LYS A 195 10.11 16.01 -7.84
C LYS A 195 11.07 16.28 -9.01
N LYS A 196 12.34 15.90 -8.91
CA LYS A 196 13.28 15.95 -10.04
C LYS A 196 13.01 14.81 -11.03
N TRP A 197 12.46 13.69 -10.54
CA TRP A 197 12.35 12.45 -11.29
C TRP A 197 10.91 12.08 -11.64
N ILE A 198 9.95 12.44 -10.79
CA ILE A 198 8.51 12.22 -10.95
C ILE A 198 7.86 13.56 -11.30
N VAL A 199 7.32 13.63 -12.51
CA VAL A 199 6.66 14.83 -13.06
C VAL A 199 5.18 14.55 -13.22
N GLU A 200 4.34 15.34 -12.54
CA GLU A 200 2.88 15.28 -12.68
C GLU A 200 2.40 16.24 -13.79
N ARG A 201 1.51 15.76 -14.66
CA ARG A 201 0.90 16.55 -15.74
C ARG A 201 -0.62 16.51 -15.63
N VAL A 202 -1.25 17.63 -15.96
CA VAL A 202 -2.70 17.66 -16.18
C VAL A 202 -2.95 17.15 -17.60
N VAL A 203 -3.92 16.25 -17.76
CA VAL A 203 -4.42 15.80 -19.06
C VAL A 203 -5.86 16.27 -19.24
N GLU A 204 -6.29 16.45 -20.48
CA GLU A 204 -7.59 17.07 -20.79
C GLU A 204 -8.80 16.22 -20.33
N HIS A 205 -8.67 14.89 -20.40
CA HIS A 205 -9.76 13.95 -20.15
C HIS A 205 -9.83 13.41 -18.70
N SER A 206 -9.01 13.92 -17.78
CA SER A 206 -8.97 13.46 -16.38
C SER A 206 -8.88 14.63 -15.41
N PHE A 207 -9.65 14.55 -14.31
CA PHE A 207 -9.53 15.51 -13.21
C PHE A 207 -8.31 15.25 -12.31
N ALA A 208 -7.73 14.05 -12.39
CA ALA A 208 -6.50 13.69 -11.71
C ALA A 208 -5.30 13.85 -12.63
N LYS A 209 -4.17 14.24 -12.06
CA LYS A 209 -2.89 14.36 -12.78
C LYS A 209 -2.31 12.98 -13.07
N HIS A 210 -1.54 12.92 -14.15
CA HIS A 210 -0.77 11.76 -14.57
C HIS A 210 0.69 11.93 -14.18
N SER A 211 1.30 10.90 -13.59
CA SER A 211 2.70 10.94 -13.18
C SER A 211 3.59 10.24 -14.20
N PHE A 212 4.76 10.82 -14.46
CA PHE A 212 5.75 10.32 -15.41
C PHE A 212 7.14 10.31 -14.79
N TYR A 213 7.92 9.28 -15.14
CA TYR A 213 9.34 9.18 -14.84
C TYR A 213 10.13 9.13 -16.15
N ARG A 214 11.05 10.09 -16.33
CA ARG A 214 11.82 10.25 -17.59
C ARG A 214 10.92 10.18 -18.83
N GLU A 215 9.82 10.94 -18.81
CA GLU A 215 8.81 11.00 -19.88
C GLU A 215 8.00 9.71 -20.10
N LYS A 216 8.17 8.68 -19.28
CA LYS A 216 7.43 7.41 -19.39
C LYS A 216 6.45 7.22 -18.22
N PRO A 217 5.28 6.61 -18.46
CA PRO A 217 4.46 6.06 -17.40
C PRO A 217 5.24 5.02 -16.59
N PHE A 218 4.94 4.88 -15.31
CA PHE A 218 5.53 3.88 -14.42
C PHE A 218 4.46 3.29 -13.51
N MET A 219 4.75 2.12 -12.94
CA MET A 219 3.88 1.39 -12.03
C MET A 219 4.44 1.41 -10.61
N VAL A 220 3.56 1.62 -9.64
CA VAL A 220 3.77 1.39 -8.21
C VAL A 220 2.76 0.38 -7.69
N GLY A 221 3.08 -0.32 -6.59
CA GLY A 221 2.21 -1.35 -6.02
C GLY A 221 3.00 -2.58 -5.56
N ALA A 222 2.29 -3.65 -5.23
CA ALA A 222 2.89 -4.88 -4.70
C ALA A 222 3.88 -5.51 -5.70
N ILE A 223 3.51 -5.59 -6.99
CA ILE A 223 4.44 -6.12 -8.00
C ILE A 223 5.69 -5.26 -8.10
N SER A 224 5.58 -3.94 -8.01
CA SER A 224 6.73 -3.04 -8.06
C SER A 224 7.66 -3.19 -6.86
N ARG A 225 7.10 -3.42 -5.67
CA ARG A 225 7.90 -3.72 -4.47
C ARG A 225 8.61 -5.06 -4.59
N VAL A 226 7.93 -6.10 -5.07
CA VAL A 226 8.54 -7.41 -5.31
C VAL A 226 9.65 -7.32 -6.34
N VAL A 227 9.43 -6.66 -7.48
CA VAL A 227 10.44 -6.48 -8.53
C VAL A 227 11.73 -5.84 -8.00
N ASN A 228 11.61 -4.83 -7.13
CA ASN A 228 12.76 -4.06 -6.65
C ASN A 228 13.43 -4.63 -5.40
N ASN A 229 12.71 -5.44 -4.61
CA ASN A 229 13.11 -5.82 -3.25
C ASN A 229 12.90 -7.31 -2.91
N ALA A 230 12.62 -8.19 -3.88
CA ALA A 230 12.38 -9.62 -3.63
C ALA A 230 13.54 -10.35 -2.90
N ASP A 231 14.76 -9.85 -2.99
CA ASP A 231 15.93 -10.33 -2.26
C ASP A 231 15.81 -10.16 -0.73
N LEU A 232 14.98 -9.22 -0.28
CA LEU A 232 14.74 -8.95 1.14
C LEU A 232 13.60 -9.80 1.74
N LEU A 233 12.88 -10.57 0.92
CA LEU A 233 11.85 -11.50 1.40
C LEU A 233 12.50 -12.65 2.18
N TYR A 234 11.88 -13.04 3.29
CA TYR A 234 12.26 -14.21 4.10
C TYR A 234 11.03 -15.06 4.43
N GLY A 235 11.22 -16.11 5.22
CA GLY A 235 10.14 -16.93 5.75
C GLY A 235 9.34 -17.65 4.68
N LYS A 236 8.06 -17.88 4.96
CA LYS A 236 7.14 -18.56 4.06
C LYS A 236 6.92 -17.78 2.77
N ALA A 237 6.88 -16.45 2.85
CA ALA A 237 6.77 -15.61 1.67
C ALA A 237 7.94 -15.84 0.69
N ARG A 238 9.19 -15.99 1.18
CA ARG A 238 10.33 -16.28 0.30
C ARG A 238 10.24 -17.65 -0.37
N GLU A 239 9.76 -18.67 0.35
CA GLU A 239 9.52 -19.99 -0.22
C GLU A 239 8.48 -19.93 -1.35
N LEU A 240 7.36 -19.25 -1.11
CA LEU A 240 6.26 -19.10 -2.07
C LEU A 240 6.68 -18.26 -3.28
N TYR A 241 7.47 -17.20 -3.06
CA TYR A 241 8.11 -16.44 -4.14
C TYR A 241 8.94 -17.35 -5.04
N GLY A 242 9.78 -18.21 -4.46
CA GLY A 242 10.60 -19.17 -5.21
C GLY A 242 9.75 -20.18 -5.99
N LYS A 243 8.68 -20.70 -5.36
CA LYS A 243 7.78 -21.69 -5.97
C LYS A 243 6.97 -21.14 -7.15
N TYR A 244 6.51 -19.89 -7.06
CA TYR A 244 5.60 -19.27 -8.02
C TYR A 244 6.24 -18.10 -8.78
N LYS A 245 7.58 -18.09 -8.92
CA LYS A 245 8.33 -17.00 -9.55
C LYS A 245 7.82 -16.63 -10.95
N GLU A 246 7.40 -17.62 -11.73
CA GLU A 246 6.87 -17.43 -13.10
C GLU A 246 5.55 -16.64 -13.14
N LEU A 247 4.80 -16.55 -12.02
CA LEU A 247 3.59 -15.74 -11.91
C LEU A 247 3.88 -14.28 -11.54
N LEU A 248 5.11 -13.94 -11.17
CA LEU A 248 5.50 -12.55 -10.85
C LEU A 248 6.04 -11.86 -12.10
N ARG A 249 5.18 -11.80 -13.11
CA ARG A 249 5.46 -11.24 -14.42
C ARG A 249 5.51 -9.71 -14.33
N TYR A 250 6.73 -9.16 -14.32
CA TYR A 250 6.94 -7.71 -14.20
C TYR A 250 6.30 -6.93 -15.36
N ASP A 251 6.19 -7.53 -16.54
CA ASP A 251 5.58 -6.91 -17.71
C ASP A 251 4.03 -7.00 -17.72
N ASN A 252 3.39 -7.48 -16.64
CA ASN A 252 1.94 -7.70 -16.61
C ASN A 252 1.28 -7.12 -15.35
N CYS A 253 0.33 -6.19 -15.50
CA CYS A 253 -0.31 -5.56 -14.35
C CYS A 253 -1.12 -6.54 -13.47
N PHE A 254 -1.65 -7.64 -14.02
CA PHE A 254 -2.38 -8.65 -13.24
C PHE A 254 -1.46 -9.41 -12.27
N ALA A 255 -0.15 -9.43 -12.49
CA ALA A 255 0.81 -9.98 -11.53
C ALA A 255 0.79 -9.23 -10.19
N ASN A 256 0.30 -7.98 -10.16
CA ASN A 256 0.08 -7.24 -8.92
C ASN A 256 -0.90 -7.95 -7.98
N ASN A 257 -1.96 -8.56 -8.50
CA ASN A 257 -2.91 -9.34 -7.67
C ASN A 257 -2.20 -10.51 -6.98
N PHE A 258 -1.37 -11.23 -7.73
CA PHE A 258 -0.58 -12.33 -7.18
C PHE A 258 0.49 -11.83 -6.19
N ALA A 259 1.14 -10.70 -6.47
CA ALA A 259 2.09 -10.07 -5.57
C ALA A 259 1.44 -9.61 -4.27
N GLN A 260 0.20 -9.09 -4.28
CA GLN A 260 -0.54 -8.77 -3.06
C GLN A 260 -0.86 -10.02 -2.23
N ALA A 261 -1.21 -11.14 -2.88
CA ALA A 261 -1.43 -12.41 -2.18
C ALA A 261 -0.13 -12.88 -1.49
N LEU A 262 1.01 -12.73 -2.16
CA LEU A 262 2.32 -13.03 -1.58
C LEU A 262 2.65 -12.11 -0.40
N GLU A 263 2.36 -10.81 -0.54
CA GLU A 263 2.55 -9.81 0.51
C GLU A 263 1.67 -10.07 1.73
N LEU A 264 0.45 -10.61 1.58
CA LEU A 264 -0.38 -11.01 2.71
C LEU A 264 0.34 -12.02 3.61
N VAL A 265 1.04 -13.00 3.02
CA VAL A 265 1.83 -13.96 3.80
C VAL A 265 2.97 -13.25 4.49
N TYR A 266 3.75 -12.46 3.74
CA TYR A 266 4.91 -11.76 4.25
C TYR A 266 4.57 -10.85 5.43
N PHE A 267 3.53 -10.02 5.29
CA PHE A 267 3.18 -9.04 6.30
C PHE A 267 2.52 -9.66 7.53
N VAL A 268 1.84 -10.82 7.40
CA VAL A 268 1.39 -11.58 8.57
C VAL A 268 2.60 -12.14 9.35
N GLU A 269 3.62 -12.67 8.67
CA GLU A 269 4.86 -13.12 9.33
C GLU A 269 5.61 -11.94 9.97
N ARG A 270 5.80 -10.85 9.23
CA ARG A 270 6.50 -9.67 9.71
C ARG A 270 5.80 -9.02 10.92
N ALA A 271 4.47 -8.99 10.95
CA ALA A 271 3.72 -8.49 12.11
C ALA A 271 4.01 -9.31 13.37
N ILE A 272 4.16 -10.64 13.25
CA ILE A 272 4.51 -11.51 14.38
C ILE A 272 5.90 -11.17 14.91
N ASP A 273 6.86 -10.96 14.02
CA ASP A 273 8.24 -10.61 14.37
C ASP A 273 8.32 -9.22 15.04
N GLU A 274 7.59 -8.23 14.49
CA GLU A 274 7.54 -6.88 15.08
C GLU A 274 6.92 -6.88 16.47
N ILE A 275 5.89 -7.69 16.70
CA ILE A 275 5.33 -7.85 18.04
C ILE A 275 6.37 -8.44 19.00
N ASP A 276 7.18 -9.40 18.55
CA ASP A 276 8.27 -9.95 19.37
C ASP A 276 9.35 -8.91 19.69
N GLU A 277 9.75 -8.10 18.71
CA GLU A 277 10.67 -6.97 18.92
C GLU A 277 10.12 -5.95 19.93
N ILE A 278 8.82 -5.62 19.83
CA ILE A 278 8.13 -4.70 20.75
C ILE A 278 8.09 -5.28 22.16
N LEU A 279 7.72 -6.55 22.32
CA LEU A 279 7.61 -7.20 23.64
C LEU A 279 8.98 -7.35 24.33
N ALA A 280 10.05 -7.57 23.56
CA ALA A 280 11.42 -7.67 24.07
C ALA A 280 11.92 -6.35 24.67
N LYS A 281 11.48 -5.20 24.15
CA LYS A 281 11.87 -3.85 24.61
C LYS A 281 10.93 -3.27 25.68
N TRP A 282 9.97 -4.03 26.20
CA TRP A 282 8.97 -3.52 27.14
C TRP A 282 9.51 -3.27 28.56
N PRO A 283 9.13 -2.17 29.26
CA PRO A 283 8.12 -1.17 28.88
C PRO A 283 8.63 -0.09 27.92
N ILE A 284 7.77 0.28 26.98
CA ILE A 284 8.05 1.33 25.99
C ILE A 284 7.33 2.61 26.41
N LYS A 285 8.06 3.73 26.41
CA LYS A 285 7.47 5.06 26.58
C LYS A 285 6.69 5.43 25.29
N PRO A 286 5.41 5.83 25.35
CA PRO A 286 4.60 6.04 24.15
C PRO A 286 5.06 7.15 23.20
N ARG A 287 5.63 8.23 23.76
CA ARG A 287 5.86 9.48 23.01
C ARG A 287 7.02 10.27 23.59
N ASP A 288 7.75 10.93 22.71
CA ASP A 288 8.72 11.95 23.06
C ASP A 288 8.21 13.36 22.80
N GLU A 289 8.77 14.32 23.54
CA GLU A 289 8.50 15.74 23.30
C GLU A 289 9.20 16.16 22.01
N VAL A 290 8.45 16.87 21.16
CA VAL A 290 8.94 17.33 19.86
C VAL A 290 8.90 18.84 19.86
N GLU A 291 10.07 19.46 19.73
CA GLU A 291 10.19 20.90 19.54
C GLU A 291 9.77 21.24 18.10
N ILE A 292 8.79 22.14 17.94
CA ILE A 292 8.29 22.52 16.62
C ILE A 292 9.16 23.63 16.06
N LYS A 293 9.98 23.29 15.06
CA LYS A 293 10.86 24.21 14.33
C LYS A 293 10.33 24.49 12.93
N ASP A 294 10.75 25.61 12.38
CA ASP A 294 10.56 25.90 10.97
C ASP A 294 11.44 24.97 10.12
N GLY A 295 10.88 24.46 9.04
CA GLY A 295 11.61 23.56 8.16
C GLY A 295 10.71 22.84 7.16
N ARG A 296 11.35 22.03 6.31
CA ARG A 296 10.70 21.29 5.24
C ARG A 296 11.09 19.83 5.31
N GLY A 297 10.11 18.94 5.27
CA GLY A 297 10.30 17.50 5.31
C GLY A 297 9.58 16.81 4.15
N VAL A 298 10.21 15.75 3.63
CA VAL A 298 9.67 14.89 2.58
C VAL A 298 9.68 13.45 3.09
N SER A 299 8.55 12.78 3.00
CA SER A 299 8.43 11.34 3.24
C SER A 299 7.71 10.68 2.06
N ILE A 300 8.22 9.52 1.64
CA ILE A 300 7.55 8.65 0.69
C ILE A 300 7.56 7.25 1.30
N THR A 301 6.38 6.66 1.46
CA THR A 301 6.21 5.30 2.00
C THR A 301 5.40 4.42 1.03
N GLU A 302 5.33 3.12 1.33
CA GLU A 302 4.57 2.15 0.54
C GLU A 302 3.16 1.91 1.08
N ALA A 303 2.18 2.61 0.53
CA ALA A 303 0.78 2.26 0.74
C ALA A 303 0.47 0.92 0.06
N PRO A 304 -0.67 0.27 0.38
CA PRO A 304 -1.06 -0.97 -0.29
C PRO A 304 -1.05 -0.87 -1.82
N ARG A 305 -1.46 0.30 -2.31
CA ARG A 305 -1.59 0.66 -3.73
C ARG A 305 -0.29 1.17 -4.37
N GLY A 306 0.80 1.30 -3.60
CA GLY A 306 2.10 1.80 -4.04
C GLY A 306 2.58 3.04 -3.28
N LEU A 307 3.50 3.79 -3.89
CA LEU A 307 4.12 4.95 -3.26
C LEU A 307 3.10 6.06 -2.90
N VAL A 308 3.17 6.54 -1.66
CA VAL A 308 2.48 7.76 -1.22
C VAL A 308 3.50 8.79 -0.78
N ALA A 309 3.46 9.98 -1.38
CA ALA A 309 4.43 11.05 -1.11
C ALA A 309 3.79 12.21 -0.36
N TYR A 310 4.48 12.71 0.66
CA TYR A 310 4.15 13.92 1.41
C TYR A 310 5.36 14.85 1.48
N THR A 311 5.17 16.08 1.03
CA THR A 311 6.05 17.21 1.36
C THR A 311 5.30 18.15 2.29
N ILE A 312 5.88 18.47 3.44
CA ILE A 312 5.31 19.41 4.42
C ILE A 312 6.36 20.48 4.75
N GLU A 313 5.97 21.75 4.65
CA GLU A 313 6.74 22.88 5.16
C GLU A 313 6.03 23.48 6.37
N VAL A 314 6.78 23.65 7.47
CA VAL A 314 6.33 24.21 8.73
C VAL A 314 6.94 25.59 8.91
N LYS A 315 6.10 26.57 9.24
CA LYS A 315 6.49 27.93 9.61
C LYS A 315 5.65 28.43 10.78
N ASP A 316 6.28 28.93 11.84
CA ASP A 316 5.63 29.43 13.05
C ASP A 316 4.63 28.40 13.65
N GLY A 317 5.02 27.12 13.63
CA GLY A 317 4.21 25.99 14.10
C GLY A 317 2.95 25.69 13.26
N ARG A 318 2.85 26.25 12.06
CA ARG A 318 1.76 26.06 11.11
C ARG A 318 2.27 25.46 9.80
N VAL A 319 1.40 24.75 9.10
CA VAL A 319 1.71 24.27 7.74
C VAL A 319 1.67 25.47 6.78
N ALA A 320 2.81 25.77 6.17
CA ALA A 320 3.00 26.81 5.17
C ALA A 320 2.86 26.27 3.74
N TYR A 321 3.30 25.03 3.51
CA TYR A 321 3.17 24.31 2.24
C TYR A 321 2.88 22.84 2.49
N ALA A 322 2.03 22.25 1.65
CA ALA A 322 1.77 20.82 1.63
C ALA A 322 1.58 20.35 0.19
N ASP A 323 2.26 19.28 -0.18
CA ASP A 323 2.12 18.63 -1.47
C ASP A 323 2.06 17.11 -1.28
N ILE A 324 1.08 16.48 -1.93
CA ILE A 324 0.70 15.10 -1.69
C ILE A 324 0.48 14.43 -3.04
N ILE A 325 1.19 13.33 -3.30
CA ILE A 325 0.96 12.48 -4.48
C ILE A 325 0.49 11.12 -3.99
N THR A 326 -0.68 10.68 -4.47
CA THR A 326 -1.28 9.41 -4.09
C THR A 326 -0.82 8.28 -5.01
N PRO A 327 -0.80 7.02 -4.53
CA PRO A 327 -0.37 5.89 -5.36
C PRO A 327 -1.21 5.73 -6.62
N THR A 328 -2.53 5.91 -6.50
CA THR A 328 -3.43 5.81 -7.65
C THR A 328 -3.09 6.86 -8.71
N ALA A 329 -2.79 8.10 -8.32
CA ALA A 329 -2.36 9.14 -9.26
C ALA A 329 -1.02 8.82 -9.95
N MET A 330 -0.12 8.11 -9.26
CA MET A 330 1.10 7.60 -9.88
C MET A 330 0.81 6.51 -10.93
N ASN A 331 -0.14 5.63 -10.65
CA ASN A 331 -0.54 4.54 -11.55
C ASN A 331 -1.46 4.95 -12.72
N LEU A 332 -2.11 6.13 -12.68
CA LEU A 332 -3.11 6.51 -13.70
C LEU A 332 -2.60 6.43 -15.13
N ALA A 333 -1.36 6.89 -15.38
CA ALA A 333 -0.81 6.94 -16.73
C ALA A 333 -0.54 5.55 -17.31
N ILE A 334 0.01 4.64 -16.50
CA ILE A 334 0.28 3.27 -16.95
C ILE A 334 -1.02 2.45 -17.03
N MET A 335 -1.95 2.68 -16.11
CA MET A 335 -3.28 2.05 -16.14
C MET A 335 -4.06 2.46 -17.39
N GLU A 336 -4.05 3.74 -17.77
CA GLU A 336 -4.68 4.22 -19.01
C GLU A 336 -4.06 3.54 -20.25
N ARG A 337 -2.73 3.41 -20.29
CA ARG A 337 -2.04 2.70 -21.36
C ARG A 337 -2.50 1.25 -21.45
N HIS A 338 -2.58 0.52 -20.33
CA HIS A 338 -2.97 -0.89 -20.32
C HIS A 338 -4.45 -1.10 -20.64
N VAL A 339 -5.34 -0.22 -20.17
CA VAL A 339 -6.75 -0.24 -20.58
C VAL A 339 -6.88 -0.07 -22.08
N ARG A 340 -6.10 0.84 -22.67
CA ARG A 340 -6.06 1.01 -24.14
C ARG A 340 -5.53 -0.24 -24.84
N MET A 341 -4.45 -0.86 -24.34
CA MET A 341 -3.92 -2.11 -24.90
C MET A 341 -4.97 -3.23 -24.88
N MET A 342 -5.68 -3.39 -23.77
CA MET A 342 -6.79 -4.33 -23.65
C MET A 342 -7.91 -4.01 -24.66
N ALA A 343 -8.33 -2.75 -24.74
CA ALA A 343 -9.39 -2.33 -25.64
C ALA A 343 -9.02 -2.54 -27.12
N GLU A 344 -7.78 -2.27 -27.53
CA GLU A 344 -7.31 -2.48 -28.91
C GLU A 344 -7.36 -3.94 -29.35
N LYS A 345 -7.33 -4.90 -28.40
CA LYS A 345 -7.47 -6.34 -28.69
C LYS A 345 -8.93 -6.80 -28.74
N HIS A 346 -9.82 -6.11 -28.03
CA HIS A 346 -11.20 -6.53 -27.82
C HIS A 346 -12.25 -5.53 -28.35
N TYR A 347 -11.88 -4.52 -29.15
CA TYR A 347 -12.83 -3.50 -29.64
C TYR A 347 -13.93 -4.06 -30.55
N MET A 348 -13.74 -5.27 -31.10
CA MET A 348 -14.73 -5.98 -31.93
C MET A 348 -15.59 -6.96 -31.12
N ASP A 349 -15.27 -7.18 -29.84
CA ASP A 349 -16.09 -8.01 -28.95
C ASP A 349 -17.40 -7.26 -28.61
N ASP A 350 -18.34 -7.96 -27.98
CA ASP A 350 -19.52 -7.30 -27.45
C ASP A 350 -19.17 -6.28 -26.35
N ALA A 351 -19.99 -5.25 -26.21
CA ALA A 351 -19.71 -4.12 -25.32
C ALA A 351 -19.56 -4.53 -23.84
N GLU A 352 -20.31 -5.55 -23.40
CA GLU A 352 -20.23 -6.03 -22.01
C GLU A 352 -18.91 -6.77 -21.76
N ARG A 353 -18.46 -7.59 -22.71
CA ARG A 353 -17.16 -8.26 -22.62
C ARG A 353 -15.99 -7.28 -22.63
N LEU A 354 -15.99 -6.29 -23.53
CA LEU A 354 -14.96 -5.26 -23.57
C LEU A 354 -14.91 -4.46 -22.25
N LYS A 355 -16.08 -4.02 -21.78
CA LYS A 355 -16.21 -3.32 -20.50
C LYS A 355 -15.68 -4.18 -19.36
N TYR A 356 -16.06 -5.45 -19.31
CA TYR A 356 -15.63 -6.38 -18.27
C TYR A 356 -14.10 -6.55 -18.23
N LEU A 357 -13.45 -6.78 -19.38
CA LEU A 357 -11.98 -6.94 -19.44
C LEU A 357 -11.22 -5.65 -19.10
N THR A 358 -11.73 -4.50 -19.54
CA THR A 358 -11.13 -3.20 -19.20
C THR A 358 -11.31 -2.86 -17.71
N GLU A 359 -12.46 -3.18 -17.11
CA GLU A 359 -12.68 -3.06 -15.65
C GLU A 359 -11.76 -3.98 -14.85
N MET A 360 -11.56 -5.23 -15.28
CA MET A 360 -10.57 -6.15 -14.68
C MET A 360 -9.15 -5.57 -14.73
N THR A 361 -8.78 -4.96 -15.87
CA THR A 361 -7.48 -4.31 -16.05
C THR A 361 -7.31 -3.15 -15.08
N VAL A 362 -8.35 -2.32 -14.91
CA VAL A 362 -8.37 -1.24 -13.92
C VAL A 362 -8.22 -1.81 -12.50
N ARG A 363 -9.00 -2.84 -12.14
CA ARG A 363 -8.94 -3.45 -10.80
C ARG A 363 -7.60 -4.09 -10.50
N ALA A 364 -6.83 -4.59 -11.48
CA ALA A 364 -5.49 -5.12 -11.24
C ALA A 364 -4.52 -4.12 -10.56
N TYR A 365 -4.79 -2.82 -10.64
CA TYR A 365 -4.03 -1.75 -9.99
C TYR A 365 -4.48 -1.42 -8.56
N ASP A 366 -5.55 -2.03 -8.04
CA ASP A 366 -6.23 -1.63 -6.79
C ASP A 366 -6.49 -0.12 -6.71
N PRO A 367 -7.10 0.52 -7.72
CA PRO A 367 -7.27 1.96 -7.73
C PRO A 367 -8.27 2.36 -6.66
N CYS A 368 -7.94 3.38 -5.86
CA CYS A 368 -8.90 3.94 -4.94
C CYS A 368 -9.62 5.13 -5.57
N ILE A 369 -10.94 4.98 -5.71
CA ILE A 369 -11.86 5.99 -6.26
C ILE A 369 -11.88 7.26 -5.39
N SER A 370 -11.62 7.15 -4.08
CA SER A 370 -11.54 8.33 -3.19
C SER A 370 -10.17 9.03 -3.27
N CYS A 371 -9.10 8.26 -3.51
CA CYS A 371 -7.72 8.77 -3.58
C CYS A 371 -7.37 9.41 -4.95
N SER A 372 -8.21 9.22 -5.97
CA SER A 372 -8.09 9.81 -7.30
C SER A 372 -9.36 10.59 -7.60
N VAL A 373 -9.23 11.84 -8.04
CA VAL A 373 -10.38 12.69 -8.35
C VAL A 373 -11.24 11.97 -9.39
N HIS A 374 -12.55 11.84 -9.10
CA HIS A 374 -13.55 11.03 -9.81
C HIS A 374 -13.18 10.61 -11.25
N ILE A 375 -12.97 9.30 -11.43
CA ILE A 375 -12.46 8.70 -12.67
C ILE A 375 -13.46 8.84 -13.83
N VAL A 376 -12.85 9.04 -15.00
CA VAL A 376 -13.36 9.21 -16.37
C VAL A 376 -14.63 8.40 -16.68
N ARG A 377 -15.59 9.03 -17.40
CA ARG A 377 -16.66 8.32 -18.11
C ARG A 377 -16.07 7.77 -19.41
N LEU A 378 -16.08 6.43 -19.55
CA LEU A 378 -15.82 5.76 -20.83
C LEU A 378 -16.84 6.20 -21.90
#